data_AF-A0A8E2AXS3-F1
#
_entry.id   AF-A0A8E2AXS3-F1
#
_cell.length_a   1.000
_cell.length_b   1.000
_cell.length_c   1.000
_cell.angle_alpha   90.00
_cell.angle_beta   90.00
_cell.angle_gamma   90.00
#
_symmetry.space_group_name_H-M   'P 1'
#
loop_
_entity.id
_entity.type
_entity.pdbx_description
1 polymer ?
#
loop_
_entity_poly.entity_id
_entity_poly.type
_entity_poly.pdbx_seq_one_letter_code
_entity_poly.pdbx_strand_id
1 'polypeptide(L)'
;MAFASLFALVALVAVSRAAPTAVCSDGTRVSNSACCAFVPIVAQLNDLVFGNDCGEDAHEAIRLTFHDAIGISQSVGPSGYVPPVHHKKWPG
;
A
#
# COMPACT_ATOMS: atom_id res chain seq x y z
N MET A 1 1.86 -27.24 -36.00
CA MET A 1 2.79 -27.35 -34.86
C MET A 1 3.40 -26.01 -34.45
N ALA A 2 4.01 -25.24 -35.37
CA ALA A 2 4.67 -23.97 -35.02
C ALA A 2 3.77 -22.91 -34.34
N PHE A 3 2.51 -22.78 -34.76
CA PHE A 3 1.57 -21.81 -34.16
C PHE A 3 1.21 -22.14 -32.70
N ALA A 4 1.04 -23.43 -32.38
CA ALA A 4 0.78 -23.88 -31.01
C ALA A 4 2.00 -23.63 -30.10
N SER A 5 3.22 -23.85 -30.63
CA SER A 5 4.46 -23.53 -29.92
C SER A 5 4.63 -22.02 -29.68
N LEU A 6 4.26 -21.19 -30.65
CA LEU A 6 4.29 -19.73 -30.51
C LEU A 6 3.31 -19.25 -29.44
N PHE A 7 2.10 -19.81 -29.43
CA PHE A 7 1.07 -19.48 -28.45
C PHE A 7 1.50 -19.88 -27.03
N ALA A 8 2.12 -21.05 -26.88
CA ALA A 8 2.69 -21.51 -25.61
C ALA A 8 3.83 -20.60 -25.12
N LEU A 9 4.71 -20.14 -26.02
CA LEU A 9 5.79 -19.22 -25.68
C LEU A 9 5.27 -17.84 -25.26
N VAL A 10 4.27 -17.30 -25.97
CA VAL A 10 3.63 -16.02 -25.61
C VAL A 10 2.93 -16.13 -24.25
N ALA A 11 2.22 -17.22 -23.99
CA ALA A 11 1.61 -17.48 -22.69
C ALA A 11 2.66 -17.55 -21.56
N LEU A 12 3.80 -18.21 -21.80
CA LEU A 12 4.89 -18.32 -20.83
C LEU A 12 5.57 -16.98 -20.53
N VAL A 13 5.76 -16.14 -21.55
CA VAL A 13 6.32 -14.78 -21.38
C VAL A 13 5.36 -13.86 -20.64
N ALA A 14 4.05 -14.02 -20.80
CA ALA A 14 3.07 -13.26 -20.04
C ALA A 14 3.11 -13.59 -18.54
N VAL A 15 3.31 -14.87 -18.18
CA VAL A 15 3.42 -15.32 -16.79
C VAL A 15 4.75 -14.89 -16.15
N SER A 16 5.86 -14.89 -16.89
CA SER A 16 7.18 -14.54 -16.35
C SER A 16 7.34 -13.07 -15.97
N ARG A 17 6.59 -12.15 -16.60
CA ARG A 17 6.58 -10.72 -16.24
C ARG A 17 5.91 -10.41 -14.91
N ALA A 18 5.10 -11.33 -14.40
CA ALA A 18 4.50 -11.24 -13.07
C ALA A 18 5.38 -11.88 -11.98
N ALA A 19 6.52 -12.46 -12.35
CA ALA A 19 7.39 -13.13 -11.38
C ALA A 19 8.05 -12.10 -10.44
N PRO A 20 8.04 -12.34 -9.12
CA PRO A 20 8.78 -11.51 -8.19
C PRO A 20 10.27 -11.50 -8.54
N THR A 21 10.87 -10.30 -8.50
CA THR A 21 12.21 -10.00 -9.00
C THR A 21 13.28 -10.04 -7.92
N ALA A 22 12.88 -9.95 -6.65
CA ALA A 22 13.77 -9.97 -5.50
C ALA A 22 13.36 -11.06 -4.50
N VAL A 23 14.35 -11.56 -3.76
CA VAL A 23 14.19 -12.55 -2.69
C VAL A 23 14.74 -11.94 -1.40
N CYS A 24 13.92 -11.90 -0.36
CA CYS A 24 14.27 -11.37 0.96
C CYS A 24 15.09 -12.40 1.76
N SER A 25 15.67 -11.98 2.88
CA SER A 25 16.55 -12.84 3.72
C SER A 25 15.84 -14.07 4.32
N ASP A 26 14.53 -14.01 4.46
CA ASP A 26 13.66 -15.09 4.91
C ASP A 26 13.19 -16.02 3.77
N GLY A 27 13.59 -15.73 2.53
CA GLY A 27 13.16 -16.46 1.32
C GLY A 27 11.88 -15.94 0.67
N THR A 28 11.22 -14.93 1.25
CA THR A 28 10.01 -14.32 0.66
C THR A 28 10.34 -13.66 -0.68
N ARG A 29 9.55 -13.95 -1.71
CA ARG A 29 9.75 -13.38 -3.05
C ARG A 29 8.88 -12.13 -3.22
N VAL A 30 9.50 -10.99 -3.58
CA VAL A 30 8.83 -9.69 -3.73
C VAL A 30 9.14 -9.06 -5.10
N SER A 31 8.31 -8.12 -5.53
CA SER A 31 8.45 -7.43 -6.83
C SER A 31 9.51 -6.32 -6.83
N ASN A 32 9.94 -5.85 -5.66
CA ASN A 32 11.01 -4.87 -5.48
C ASN A 32 11.73 -5.15 -4.15
N SER A 33 13.06 -5.03 -4.10
CA SER A 33 13.85 -5.27 -2.89
C SER A 33 13.47 -4.33 -1.73
N ALA A 34 12.96 -3.13 -2.01
CA ALA A 34 12.43 -2.22 -0.99
C ALA A 34 11.23 -2.81 -0.23
N CYS A 35 10.50 -3.75 -0.83
CA CYS A 35 9.37 -4.42 -0.19
C CYS A 35 9.80 -5.33 0.98
N CYS A 36 11.05 -5.78 1.03
CA CYS A 36 11.53 -6.69 2.07
C CYS A 36 11.41 -6.11 3.49
N ALA A 37 11.53 -4.80 3.64
CA ALA A 37 11.35 -4.14 4.94
C ALA A 37 9.91 -4.27 5.48
N PHE A 38 8.92 -4.44 4.60
CA PHE A 38 7.51 -4.51 4.99
C PHE A 38 7.03 -5.93 5.28
N VAL A 39 7.74 -6.96 4.80
CA VAL A 39 7.38 -8.37 5.05
C VAL A 39 7.15 -8.66 6.54
N PRO A 40 8.08 -8.32 7.47
CA PRO A 40 7.84 -8.55 8.91
C PRO A 40 6.76 -7.62 9.50
N ILE A 41 6.56 -6.44 8.92
CA ILE A 41 5.58 -5.45 9.41
C ILE A 41 4.15 -5.93 9.14
N VAL A 42 3.89 -6.53 7.98
CA VAL A 42 2.57 -7.09 7.64
C VAL A 42 2.15 -8.15 8.65
N ALA A 43 3.06 -9.08 8.99
CA ALA A 43 2.78 -10.11 9.98
C ALA A 43 2.48 -9.50 11.37
N GLN A 44 3.27 -8.53 11.81
CA GLN A 44 3.09 -7.87 13.10
C GLN A 44 1.81 -7.03 13.18
N LEU A 45 1.47 -6.28 12.11
CA LEU A 45 0.23 -5.52 12.05
C LEU A 45 -0.98 -6.45 12.18
N ASN A 46 -0.94 -7.58 11.50
CA ASN A 46 -2.06 -8.52 11.51
C ASN A 46 -2.24 -9.20 12.87
N ASP A 47 -1.14 -9.54 13.55
CA ASP A 47 -1.17 -10.20 14.87
C ASP A 47 -1.48 -9.23 16.03
N LEU A 48 -0.90 -8.03 16.01
CA LEU A 48 -0.94 -7.10 17.14
C LEU A 48 -2.00 -5.99 17.01
N VAL A 49 -2.43 -5.66 15.79
CA VAL A 49 -3.32 -4.52 15.53
C VAL A 49 -4.65 -4.99 14.96
N PHE A 50 -4.65 -5.80 13.89
CA PHE A 50 -5.89 -6.14 13.19
C PHE A 50 -6.54 -7.44 13.66
N GLY A 51 -5.85 -8.25 14.47
CA GLY A 51 -6.38 -9.52 14.97
C GLY A 51 -6.76 -10.52 13.87
N ASN A 52 -6.16 -10.39 12.68
CA ASN A 52 -6.49 -11.16 11.49
C ASN A 52 -7.98 -11.10 11.09
N ASP A 53 -8.67 -9.98 11.34
CA ASP A 53 -10.06 -9.75 10.97
C ASP A 53 -10.27 -8.33 10.41
N CYS A 54 -11.39 -8.12 9.72
CA CYS A 54 -11.85 -6.83 9.24
C CYS A 54 -12.70 -6.12 10.31
N GLY A 55 -12.13 -5.95 11.50
CA GLY A 55 -12.80 -5.37 12.67
C GLY A 55 -12.63 -3.85 12.83
N GLU A 56 -12.82 -3.36 14.05
CA GLU A 56 -12.76 -1.94 14.38
C GLU A 56 -11.39 -1.31 14.09
N ASP A 57 -10.30 -1.98 14.44
CA ASP A 57 -8.94 -1.46 14.19
C ASP A 57 -8.64 -1.32 12.68
N ALA A 58 -9.19 -2.21 11.85
CA ALA A 58 -9.09 -2.09 10.39
C ALA A 58 -9.93 -0.91 9.87
N HIS A 59 -11.13 -0.67 10.42
CA HIS A 59 -11.94 0.50 10.10
C HIS A 59 -11.25 1.81 10.51
N GLU A 60 -10.67 1.85 11.71
CA GLU A 60 -9.98 3.02 12.22
C GLU A 60 -8.70 3.32 11.43
N ALA A 61 -7.95 2.30 11.02
CA ALA A 61 -6.79 2.48 10.13
C ALA A 61 -7.19 3.14 8.81
N ILE A 62 -8.28 2.70 8.18
CA ILE A 62 -8.79 3.34 6.95
C ILE A 62 -9.20 4.80 7.22
N ARG A 63 -9.94 5.06 8.30
CA ARG A 63 -10.31 6.42 8.70
C ARG A 63 -9.08 7.31 8.90
N LEU A 64 -8.08 6.82 9.62
CA LEU A 64 -6.84 7.53 9.90
C LEU A 64 -6.08 7.86 8.60
N THR A 65 -5.94 6.89 7.68
CA THR A 65 -5.24 7.12 6.40
C THR A 65 -5.91 8.22 5.56
N PHE A 66 -7.24 8.27 5.53
CA PHE A 66 -7.94 9.36 4.86
C PHE A 66 -7.68 10.70 5.55
N HIS A 67 -7.80 10.76 6.88
CA HIS A 67 -7.60 12.00 7.64
C HIS A 67 -6.16 12.53 7.59
N ASP A 68 -5.17 11.65 7.48
CA ASP A 68 -3.78 12.02 7.25
C ASP A 68 -3.59 12.56 5.83
N ALA A 69 -4.03 11.81 4.81
CA ALA A 69 -3.85 12.16 3.41
C ALA A 69 -4.60 13.44 3.00
N ILE A 70 -5.77 13.71 3.57
CA ILE A 70 -6.59 14.88 3.21
C ILE A 70 -6.07 16.18 3.85
N GLY A 71 -5.03 16.12 4.68
CA GLY A 71 -4.39 17.28 5.32
C GLY A 71 -3.62 18.20 4.36
N ILE A 72 -3.79 18.08 3.04
CA ILE A 72 -3.11 18.89 2.03
C ILE A 72 -4.10 19.71 1.20
N SER A 73 -3.74 20.96 0.90
CA SER A 73 -4.45 21.81 -0.05
C SER A 73 -3.47 22.46 -1.01
N GLN A 74 -3.89 22.64 -2.28
CA GLN A 74 -3.08 23.33 -3.28
C GLN A 74 -2.88 24.81 -2.95
N SER A 75 -3.79 25.44 -2.20
CA SER A 75 -3.72 26.87 -1.86
C SER A 75 -2.91 27.17 -0.61
N VAL A 76 -2.77 26.23 0.32
CA VAL A 76 -2.13 26.45 1.64
C VAL A 76 -1.09 25.37 2.02
N GLY A 77 -0.90 24.35 1.19
CA GLY A 77 0.12 23.31 1.37
C GLY A 77 -0.30 22.15 2.30
N PRO A 78 0.67 21.35 2.79
CA PRO A 78 0.47 20.10 3.54
C PRO A 78 -0.03 20.25 4.98
N SER A 79 -0.57 21.42 5.33
CA SER A 79 -1.25 21.66 6.62
C SER A 79 -2.63 22.28 6.37
N GLY A 80 -3.29 21.80 5.32
CA GLY A 80 -4.46 22.41 4.69
C GLY A 80 -5.63 22.72 5.62
N TYR A 81 -5.67 22.08 6.79
CA TYR A 81 -6.58 22.45 7.86
C TYR A 81 -6.06 21.98 9.23
N VAL A 82 -5.25 22.78 9.90
CA VAL A 82 -5.17 22.75 11.37
C VAL A 82 -6.17 23.79 11.85
N PRO A 83 -7.34 23.41 12.41
CA PRO A 83 -8.23 24.42 12.97
C PRO A 83 -7.41 25.19 14.01
N PRO A 84 -7.28 26.52 13.87
CA PRO A 84 -6.63 27.30 14.88
C PRO A 84 -7.53 27.20 16.10
N VAL A 85 -7.09 26.48 17.13
CA VAL A 85 -7.77 26.48 18.44
C VAL A 85 -7.93 27.92 18.94
N HIS A 86 -7.17 28.88 18.39
CA HIS A 86 -7.44 30.29 18.52
C HIS A 86 -7.18 31.05 17.21
N HIS A 87 -8.25 31.60 16.64
CA HIS A 87 -8.28 32.68 15.62
C HIS A 87 -8.03 32.28 14.15
N LYS A 88 -9.11 31.97 13.40
CA LYS A 88 -9.75 32.91 12.46
C LYS A 88 -10.74 32.19 11.53
N LYS A 89 -11.79 32.97 11.26
CA LYS A 89 -13.03 32.72 10.54
C LYS A 89 -12.86 32.16 9.12
N TRP A 90 -13.62 31.10 8.82
CA TRP A 90 -13.93 30.63 7.47
C TRP A 90 -14.60 31.76 6.64
N PRO A 91 -14.08 32.14 5.46
CA PRO A 91 -14.88 32.81 4.46
C PRO A 91 -15.63 31.75 3.63
N GLY A 92 -16.93 31.96 3.47
CA GLY A 92 -17.76 31.22 2.52
C GLY A 92 -17.51 31.65 1.08
#